data_AF-A0A1A0J6F7-F1
#
_entry.id   AF-A0A1A0J6F7-F1
#
_cell.length_a   1.000
_cell.length_b   1.000
_cell.length_c   1.000
_cell.angle_alpha   90.00
_cell.angle_beta   90.00
_cell.angle_gamma   90.00
#
_symmetry.space_group_name_H-M   'P 1'
#
loop_
_entity.id
_entity.type
_entity.pdbx_description
1 polymer ?
#
loop_
_entity_poly.entity_id
_entity_poly.type
_entity_poly.pdbx_seq_one_letter_code
_entity_poly.pdbx_strand_id
1 'polypeptide(L)'
;MTPTIDTLPPAADIAPLPTVAGGFQTVLADPPWRFANRTGKVAPEHRRLDRYGTMDLEEIKALPVDSVTADNAHLYLWVPNALLLEGIEVLQAWGFRYVSNVIWAKRRKDGGPDGRGVGFYFRNVTEPILFGVKGSMRTLAPARSTVNMIETRKREHSRKPDEQYDLIESCSPGPYLEMFARYARPGWSAWGNEAAEETAPKGQTHKGYAGGAIEAFPTLEPNERLSPWLSEQLAKVLADEYTNNEASIDQLVEQTGYSIARVRGLLKAGGVELRSQGRPKKAPIKKVAAKKVSTKKTA
;
A
#
# COMPACT_ATOMS: atom_id res chain seq x y z
N MET A 1 -14.49 -39.29 12.06
CA MET A 1 -14.67 -37.87 12.43
C MET A 1 -14.13 -37.03 11.29
N THR A 2 -15.01 -36.35 10.56
CA THR A 2 -14.64 -35.50 9.42
C THR A 2 -14.10 -34.18 9.96
N PRO A 3 -12.91 -33.69 9.56
CA PRO A 3 -12.38 -32.43 10.06
C PRO A 3 -13.26 -31.27 9.58
N THR A 4 -14.02 -30.71 10.52
CA THR A 4 -14.83 -29.50 10.38
C THR A 4 -13.91 -28.30 10.15
N ILE A 5 -14.41 -27.30 9.42
CA ILE A 5 -13.65 -26.10 9.03
C ILE A 5 -13.25 -25.33 10.29
N ASP A 6 -11.92 -25.18 10.51
CA ASP A 6 -11.24 -24.42 11.57
C ASP A 6 -11.86 -23.02 11.76
N THR A 7 -12.71 -22.89 12.77
CA THR A 7 -12.98 -21.61 13.43
C THR A 7 -11.74 -21.22 14.24
N LEU A 8 -11.47 -19.92 14.40
CA LEU A 8 -10.55 -19.51 15.46
C LEU A 8 -11.07 -20.04 16.82
N PRO A 9 -10.19 -20.22 17.82
CA PRO A 9 -10.63 -20.59 19.16
C PRO A 9 -11.76 -19.66 19.62
N PRO A 10 -12.74 -20.14 20.41
CA PRO A 10 -13.75 -19.28 21.02
C PRO A 10 -13.11 -18.04 21.64
N ALA A 11 -13.82 -16.90 21.69
CA ALA A 11 -13.26 -15.63 22.17
C ALA A 11 -12.56 -15.70 23.55
N ALA A 12 -12.95 -16.66 24.39
CA ALA A 12 -12.34 -16.95 25.69
C ALA A 12 -10.89 -17.49 25.62
N ASP A 13 -10.49 -18.05 24.49
CA ASP A 13 -9.15 -18.61 24.23
C ASP A 13 -8.26 -17.65 23.43
N ILE A 14 -8.77 -16.48 23.04
CA ILE A 14 -8.00 -15.44 22.37
C ILE A 14 -7.20 -14.67 23.43
N ALA A 15 -5.90 -14.47 23.18
CA ALA A 15 -5.03 -13.71 24.08
C ALA A 15 -5.65 -12.34 24.40
N PRO A 16 -5.55 -11.86 25.66
CA PRO A 16 -6.07 -10.55 26.02
C PRO A 16 -5.40 -9.46 25.17
N LEU A 17 -6.16 -8.41 24.85
CA LEU A 17 -5.61 -7.24 24.17
C LEU A 17 -4.55 -6.58 25.06
N PRO A 18 -3.44 -6.09 24.48
CA PRO A 18 -2.44 -5.36 25.25
C PRO A 18 -3.05 -4.07 25.82
N THR A 19 -2.41 -3.51 26.85
CA THR A 19 -2.83 -2.25 27.48
C THR A 19 -1.66 -1.29 27.60
N VAL A 20 -1.96 0.02 27.60
CA VAL A 20 -1.01 1.10 27.83
C VAL A 20 -1.62 2.12 28.77
N ALA A 21 -0.79 2.87 29.49
CA ALA A 21 -1.27 3.94 30.36
C ALA A 21 -2.07 4.98 29.56
N GLY A 22 -3.32 5.22 29.95
CA GLY A 22 -4.23 6.14 29.24
C GLY A 22 -4.92 5.56 28.00
N GLY A 23 -4.66 4.29 27.64
CA GLY A 23 -5.27 3.61 26.49
C GLY A 23 -4.67 3.99 25.14
N PHE A 24 -4.94 3.15 24.13
CA PHE A 24 -4.51 3.41 22.76
C PHE A 24 -5.30 4.56 22.13
N GLN A 25 -4.59 5.51 21.51
CA GLN A 25 -5.22 6.61 20.78
C GLN A 25 -5.51 6.27 19.32
N THR A 26 -4.84 5.25 18.77
CA THR A 26 -5.07 4.79 17.40
C THR A 26 -5.03 3.28 17.32
N VAL A 27 -6.05 2.69 16.71
CA VAL A 27 -6.15 1.26 16.44
C VAL A 27 -6.22 1.03 14.93
N LEU A 28 -5.45 0.05 14.44
CA LEU A 28 -5.57 -0.53 13.11
C LEU A 28 -6.01 -1.99 13.27
N ALA A 29 -7.05 -2.41 12.56
CA ALA A 29 -7.54 -3.78 12.62
C ALA A 29 -7.84 -4.35 11.23
N ASP A 30 -7.41 -5.59 10.98
CA ASP A 30 -7.81 -6.40 9.82
C ASP A 30 -8.43 -7.74 10.27
N PRO A 31 -9.69 -7.72 10.76
CA PRO A 31 -10.33 -8.93 11.27
C PRO A 31 -10.42 -10.04 10.20
N PRO A 32 -10.37 -11.31 10.60
CA PRO A 32 -10.48 -12.44 9.68
C PRO A 32 -11.96 -12.71 9.35
N TRP A 33 -12.58 -11.81 8.60
CA TRP A 33 -14.01 -11.82 8.29
C TRP A 33 -14.51 -13.14 7.68
N ARG A 34 -15.55 -13.73 8.27
CA ARG A 34 -16.28 -14.88 7.71
C ARG A 34 -17.39 -14.39 6.76
N PHE A 35 -17.40 -14.91 5.52
CA PHE A 35 -18.44 -14.61 4.54
C PHE A 35 -19.60 -15.61 4.66
N ALA A 36 -20.85 -15.12 4.57
CA ALA A 36 -22.04 -15.97 4.62
C ALA A 36 -22.15 -16.93 3.40
N ASN A 37 -21.75 -16.48 2.21
CA ASN A 37 -21.83 -17.26 0.98
C ASN A 37 -20.61 -18.19 0.80
N ARG A 38 -20.75 -19.44 1.26
CA ARG A 38 -19.70 -20.49 1.20
C ARG A 38 -19.58 -21.19 -0.15
N THR A 39 -20.55 -21.00 -1.05
CA THR A 39 -20.61 -21.64 -2.38
C THR A 39 -20.04 -20.72 -3.45
N GLY A 40 -18.71 -20.62 -3.55
CA GLY A 40 -18.06 -19.93 -4.66
C GLY A 40 -16.59 -19.58 -4.44
N LYS A 41 -15.90 -19.21 -5.54
CA LYS A 41 -14.47 -18.84 -5.65
C LYS A 41 -14.01 -17.65 -4.77
N VAL A 42 -14.87 -17.12 -3.90
CA VAL A 42 -14.69 -15.89 -3.11
C VAL A 42 -14.47 -16.19 -1.63
N ALA A 43 -14.89 -17.37 -1.14
CA ALA A 43 -14.67 -17.76 0.25
C ALA A 43 -13.18 -18.08 0.49
N PRO A 44 -12.54 -17.57 1.56
CA PRO A 44 -11.21 -18.00 1.99
C PRO A 44 -11.11 -19.54 2.16
N GLU A 45 -12.26 -20.18 2.42
CA GLU A 45 -12.42 -21.62 2.64
C GLU A 45 -12.31 -22.48 1.37
N HIS A 46 -12.20 -21.87 0.18
CA HIS A 46 -12.32 -22.57 -1.10
C HIS A 46 -11.01 -23.27 -1.51
N ARG A 47 -10.70 -24.42 -0.89
CA ARG A 47 -9.79 -25.55 -1.29
C ARG A 47 -8.40 -25.27 -1.92
N ARG A 48 -7.97 -24.03 -2.11
CA ARG A 48 -6.73 -23.60 -2.78
C ARG A 48 -5.95 -22.52 -2.01
N LEU A 49 -6.46 -22.07 -0.87
CA LEU A 49 -5.84 -21.04 -0.03
C LEU A 49 -5.61 -21.66 1.36
N ASP A 50 -4.42 -21.47 1.91
CA ASP A 50 -4.07 -21.88 3.27
C ASP A 50 -5.18 -21.43 4.24
N ARG A 51 -5.65 -22.36 5.07
CA ARG A 51 -6.78 -22.14 5.97
C ARG A 51 -6.34 -21.29 7.16
N TYR A 52 -6.49 -19.97 7.05
CA TYR A 52 -6.53 -19.10 8.24
C TYR A 52 -7.93 -19.20 8.85
N GLY A 53 -8.01 -19.32 10.17
CA GLY A 53 -9.30 -19.32 10.89
C GLY A 53 -10.03 -17.99 10.67
N THR A 54 -11.36 -18.05 10.54
CA THR A 54 -12.22 -16.86 10.38
C THR A 54 -13.11 -16.64 11.59
N MET A 55 -13.52 -15.39 11.83
CA MET A 55 -14.49 -15.00 12.86
C MET A 55 -15.78 -14.54 12.20
N ASP A 56 -16.92 -14.92 12.76
CA ASP A 56 -18.18 -14.29 12.41
C ASP A 56 -18.31 -12.88 13.02
N LEU A 57 -19.37 -12.19 12.59
CA LEU A 57 -19.61 -10.80 12.98
C LEU A 57 -19.74 -10.63 14.49
N GLU A 58 -20.45 -11.53 15.17
CA GLU A 58 -20.68 -11.41 16.61
C GLU A 58 -19.41 -11.69 17.40
N GLU A 59 -18.59 -12.65 16.96
CA GLU A 59 -17.24 -12.88 17.50
C GLU A 59 -16.34 -11.63 17.37
N ILE A 60 -16.38 -10.94 16.23
CA ILE A 60 -15.58 -9.71 16.01
C ILE A 60 -16.10 -8.57 16.91
N LYS A 61 -17.43 -8.38 16.98
CA LYS A 61 -18.06 -7.34 17.82
C LYS A 61 -17.77 -7.56 19.31
N ALA A 62 -17.64 -8.80 19.76
CA ALA A 62 -17.38 -9.15 21.15
C ALA A 62 -15.96 -8.82 21.63
N LEU A 63 -15.02 -8.47 20.74
CA LEU A 63 -13.66 -8.09 21.15
C LEU A 63 -13.69 -6.82 22.02
N PRO A 64 -12.99 -6.79 23.18
CA PRO A 64 -13.11 -5.71 24.15
C PRO A 64 -12.25 -4.48 23.79
N VAL A 65 -12.32 -4.02 22.54
CA VAL A 65 -11.49 -2.91 22.01
C VAL A 65 -11.77 -1.59 22.74
N ASP A 66 -13.02 -1.36 23.15
CA ASP A 66 -13.42 -0.19 23.93
C ASP A 66 -12.63 -0.08 25.26
N SER A 67 -12.28 -1.21 25.87
CA SER A 67 -11.60 -1.28 27.17
C SER A 67 -10.10 -0.95 27.12
N VAL A 68 -9.48 -1.03 25.94
CA VAL A 68 -8.03 -0.79 25.77
C VAL A 68 -7.73 0.53 25.05
N THR A 69 -8.77 1.24 24.62
CA THR A 69 -8.65 2.51 23.90
C THR A 69 -8.85 3.70 24.83
N ALA A 70 -8.20 4.82 24.51
CA ALA A 70 -8.41 6.08 25.20
C ALA A 70 -9.84 6.62 24.98
N ASP A 71 -10.29 7.55 25.83
CA ASP A 71 -11.61 8.21 25.68
C ASP A 71 -11.78 8.92 24.33
N ASN A 72 -10.67 9.40 23.77
CA ASN A 72 -10.58 9.97 22.44
C ASN A 72 -9.60 9.13 21.63
N ALA A 73 -10.10 8.46 20.59
CA ALA A 73 -9.29 7.56 19.79
C ALA A 73 -9.77 7.48 18.33
N HIS A 74 -8.88 7.03 17.46
CA HIS A 74 -9.16 6.70 16.06
C HIS A 74 -9.12 5.19 15.84
N LEU A 75 -9.97 4.71 14.94
CA LEU A 75 -9.99 3.33 14.48
C LEU A 75 -9.95 3.28 12.96
N TYR A 76 -8.97 2.56 12.43
CA TYR A 76 -8.82 2.19 11.04
C TYR A 76 -9.17 0.71 10.90
N LEU A 77 -10.31 0.40 10.29
CA LEU A 77 -10.83 -0.95 10.18
C LEU A 77 -10.85 -1.40 8.73
N TRP A 78 -10.05 -2.41 8.39
CA TRP A 78 -10.12 -3.06 7.08
C TRP A 78 -11.41 -3.87 6.96
N VAL A 79 -12.16 -3.62 5.89
CA VAL A 79 -13.45 -4.27 5.66
C VAL A 79 -13.54 -4.70 4.20
N PRO A 80 -13.92 -5.96 3.88
CA PRO A 80 -14.21 -6.35 2.51
C PRO A 80 -15.38 -5.56 1.94
N ASN A 81 -15.37 -5.20 0.65
CA ASN A 81 -16.45 -4.42 0.04
C ASN A 81 -17.86 -5.02 0.26
N ALA A 82 -17.95 -6.35 0.33
CA ALA A 82 -19.23 -7.04 0.53
C ALA A 82 -19.75 -7.00 1.97
N LEU A 83 -18.94 -6.56 2.94
CA LEU A 83 -19.24 -6.56 4.37
C LEU A 83 -19.22 -5.14 4.97
N LEU A 84 -19.48 -4.12 4.14
CA LEU A 84 -19.40 -2.71 4.56
C LEU A 84 -20.37 -2.37 5.70
N LEU A 85 -21.57 -2.94 5.69
CA LEU A 85 -22.57 -2.68 6.73
C LEU A 85 -22.16 -3.32 8.05
N GLU A 86 -21.69 -4.56 7.99
CA GLU A 86 -21.13 -5.30 9.12
C GLU A 86 -19.88 -4.60 9.70
N GLY A 87 -19.05 -4.02 8.83
CA GLY A 87 -17.92 -3.18 9.25
C GLY A 87 -18.35 -1.95 10.05
N ILE A 88 -19.46 -1.31 9.67
CA ILE A 88 -20.03 -0.18 10.43
C ILE A 88 -20.59 -0.66 11.77
N GLU A 89 -21.22 -1.84 11.83
CA GLU A 89 -21.67 -2.43 13.09
C GLU A 89 -20.50 -2.73 14.04
N VAL A 90 -19.37 -3.21 13.52
CA VAL A 90 -18.15 -3.44 14.32
C VAL A 90 -17.59 -2.13 14.89
N LEU A 91 -17.50 -1.07 14.08
CA LEU A 91 -17.09 0.25 14.58
C LEU A 91 -17.96 0.68 15.78
N GLN A 92 -19.28 0.58 15.62
CA GLN A 92 -20.24 0.98 16.66
C GLN A 92 -20.12 0.11 17.91
N ALA A 93 -20.00 -1.21 17.76
CA ALA A 93 -19.85 -2.15 18.87
C ALA A 93 -18.57 -1.88 19.68
N TRP A 94 -17.49 -1.44 19.01
CA TRP A 94 -16.23 -1.07 19.66
C TRP A 94 -16.20 0.38 20.19
N GLY A 95 -17.32 1.11 20.12
CA GLY A 95 -17.43 2.48 20.66
C GLY A 95 -17.01 3.60 19.70
N PHE A 96 -16.84 3.31 18.41
CA PHE A 96 -16.42 4.28 17.39
C PHE A 96 -17.59 4.67 16.49
N ARG A 97 -17.72 5.98 16.23
CA ARG A 97 -18.62 6.49 15.20
C ARG A 97 -17.90 6.50 13.86
N TYR A 98 -18.51 5.94 12.81
CA TYR A 98 -18.02 6.09 11.45
C TYR A 98 -17.96 7.58 11.03
N VAL A 99 -16.85 7.99 10.42
CA VAL A 99 -16.63 9.37 9.93
C VAL A 99 -16.37 9.40 8.44
N SER A 100 -15.44 8.58 7.94
CA SER A 100 -15.03 8.52 6.54
C SER A 100 -14.35 7.18 6.25
N ASN A 101 -13.78 7.01 5.06
CA ASN A 101 -12.97 5.85 4.71
C ASN A 101 -11.75 6.27 3.89
N VAL A 102 -10.70 5.44 3.95
CA VAL A 102 -9.57 5.45 3.01
C VAL A 102 -9.75 4.25 2.08
N ILE A 103 -9.57 4.44 0.78
CA ILE A 103 -9.69 3.37 -0.22
C ILE A 103 -8.31 2.93 -0.66
N TRP A 104 -8.01 1.64 -0.58
CA TRP A 104 -6.89 1.06 -1.29
C TRP A 104 -7.30 0.69 -2.72
N ALA A 105 -6.83 1.43 -3.71
CA ALA A 105 -6.95 1.07 -5.12
C ALA A 105 -5.78 0.19 -5.55
N LYS A 106 -6.11 -1.04 -5.96
CA LYS A 106 -5.12 -2.01 -6.44
C LYS A 106 -4.79 -1.71 -7.89
N ARG A 107 -3.54 -1.36 -8.15
CA ARG A 107 -3.05 -1.01 -9.48
C ARG A 107 -2.27 -2.15 -10.13
N ARG A 108 -2.25 -2.14 -11.45
CA ARG A 108 -1.34 -2.93 -12.30
C ARG A 108 -0.03 -2.16 -12.50
N LYS A 109 0.90 -2.76 -13.26
CA LYS A 109 2.16 -2.12 -13.67
C LYS A 109 1.92 -0.82 -14.45
N ASP A 110 0.91 -0.82 -15.31
CA ASP A 110 0.51 0.30 -16.18
C ASP A 110 -0.32 1.38 -15.45
N GLY A 111 -0.46 1.33 -14.13
CA GLY A 111 -1.29 2.25 -13.35
C GLY A 111 -2.80 2.01 -13.47
N GLY A 112 -3.25 1.10 -14.35
CA GLY A 112 -4.65 0.72 -14.48
C GLY A 112 -5.16 -0.13 -13.30
N PRO A 113 -6.48 -0.30 -13.13
CA PRO A 113 -7.06 -1.12 -12.07
C PRO A 113 -6.70 -2.60 -12.22
N ASP A 114 -6.45 -3.28 -11.09
CA ASP A 114 -6.10 -4.70 -11.04
C ASP A 114 -7.30 -5.61 -11.36
N GLY A 115 -7.55 -5.85 -12.65
CA GLY A 115 -8.67 -6.65 -13.16
C GLY A 115 -8.74 -8.12 -12.71
N ARG A 116 -7.80 -8.58 -11.87
CA ARG A 116 -7.76 -9.94 -11.30
C ARG A 116 -8.59 -10.09 -10.01
N GLY A 117 -9.24 -9.02 -9.54
CA GLY A 117 -10.13 -9.05 -8.39
C GLY A 117 -11.21 -10.13 -8.46
N VAL A 118 -11.53 -10.76 -7.34
CA VAL A 118 -12.67 -11.68 -7.22
C VAL A 118 -13.91 -10.92 -6.76
N GLY A 119 -15.07 -11.22 -7.34
CA GLY A 119 -16.37 -10.65 -6.96
C GLY A 119 -17.47 -11.16 -7.88
N PHE A 120 -18.71 -11.22 -7.37
CA PHE A 120 -19.86 -11.80 -8.09
C PHE A 120 -20.51 -10.81 -9.06
N TYR A 121 -20.61 -9.54 -8.67
CA TYR A 121 -21.23 -8.49 -9.49
C TYR A 121 -20.18 -7.62 -10.20
N PHE A 122 -19.13 -7.24 -9.48
CA PHE A 122 -18.02 -6.45 -10.02
C PHE A 122 -16.68 -7.07 -9.63
N ARG A 123 -15.64 -6.76 -10.41
CA ARG A 123 -14.26 -7.13 -10.07
C ARG A 123 -13.77 -6.21 -8.96
N ASN A 124 -13.49 -6.76 -7.78
CA ASN A 124 -12.99 -5.99 -6.64
C ASN A 124 -11.54 -5.56 -6.87
N VAL A 125 -11.38 -4.32 -7.35
CA VAL A 125 -10.07 -3.66 -7.54
C VAL A 125 -9.75 -2.69 -6.41
N THR A 126 -10.65 -2.54 -5.43
CA THR A 126 -10.49 -1.70 -4.25
C THR A 126 -10.69 -2.50 -2.97
N GLU A 127 -10.12 -2.04 -1.86
CA GLU A 127 -10.49 -2.45 -0.50
C GLU A 127 -10.61 -1.21 0.40
N PRO A 128 -11.69 -1.03 1.16
CA PRO A 128 -11.84 0.09 2.08
C PRO A 128 -11.20 -0.17 3.46
N ILE A 129 -10.66 0.90 4.02
CA ILE A 129 -10.35 1.07 5.44
C ILE A 129 -11.38 2.06 5.99
N LEU A 130 -12.31 1.59 6.81
CA LEU A 130 -13.25 2.48 7.49
C LEU A 130 -12.51 3.26 8.58
N PHE A 131 -12.80 4.56 8.66
CA PHE A 131 -12.24 5.45 9.68
C PHE A 131 -13.33 5.84 10.68
N GLY A 132 -13.16 5.38 11.92
CA GLY A 132 -14.02 5.66 13.06
C GLY A 132 -13.34 6.56 14.09
N VAL A 133 -14.16 7.34 14.81
CA VAL A 133 -13.71 8.21 15.91
C VAL A 133 -14.50 7.88 17.17
N LYS A 134 -13.77 7.68 18.27
CA LYS A 134 -14.30 7.61 19.64
C LYS A 134 -14.10 8.97 20.31
N GLY A 135 -15.11 9.41 21.07
CA GLY A 135 -15.12 10.74 21.68
C GLY A 135 -15.15 11.88 20.64
N SER A 136 -14.39 12.94 20.89
CA SER A 136 -14.29 14.13 20.05
C SER A 136 -12.84 14.41 19.66
N MET A 137 -12.24 13.51 18.87
CA MET A 137 -10.90 13.65 18.33
C MET A 137 -10.92 14.15 16.87
N ARG A 138 -10.04 15.09 16.54
CA ARG A 138 -9.71 15.43 15.15
C ARG A 138 -8.39 14.76 14.77
N THR A 139 -8.27 14.42 13.50
CA THR A 139 -6.99 14.05 12.89
C THR A 139 -5.94 15.15 13.04
N LEU A 140 -4.67 14.74 13.05
CA LEU A 140 -3.52 15.61 13.00
C LEU A 140 -3.54 16.46 11.72
N ALA A 141 -2.75 17.54 11.71
CA ALA A 141 -2.73 18.49 10.60
C ALA A 141 -2.48 17.86 9.21
N PRO A 142 -1.57 16.88 9.04
CA PRO A 142 -1.30 16.27 7.74
C PRO A 142 -2.51 15.62 7.06
N ALA A 143 -3.49 15.13 7.85
CA ALA A 143 -4.70 14.51 7.31
C ALA A 143 -5.54 15.47 6.43
N ARG A 144 -5.42 16.79 6.65
CA ARG A 144 -6.22 17.80 5.93
C ARG A 144 -5.76 17.98 4.47
N SER A 145 -4.54 17.58 4.16
CA SER A 145 -3.97 17.57 2.82
C SER A 145 -3.76 16.16 2.26
N THR A 146 -4.08 15.13 3.04
CA THR A 146 -3.94 13.73 2.63
C THR A 146 -5.24 13.30 1.97
N VAL A 147 -5.16 12.83 0.72
CA VAL A 147 -6.31 12.25 0.04
C VAL A 147 -6.66 10.89 0.66
N ASN A 148 -7.93 10.52 0.62
CA ASN A 148 -8.41 9.28 1.22
C ASN A 148 -8.20 8.06 0.29
N MET A 149 -7.05 7.97 -0.35
CA MET A 149 -6.72 6.92 -1.31
C MET A 149 -5.27 6.45 -1.12
N ILE A 150 -5.09 5.14 -1.12
CA ILE A 150 -3.78 4.47 -1.22
C ILE A 150 -3.78 3.75 -2.56
N GLU A 151 -2.79 4.01 -3.42
CA GLU A 151 -2.69 3.36 -4.73
C GLU A 151 -1.41 2.56 -4.83
N THR A 152 -1.53 1.23 -4.82
CA THR A 152 -0.35 0.35 -4.85
C THR A 152 -0.63 -0.92 -5.64
N ARG A 153 0.42 -1.59 -6.09
CA ARG A 153 0.29 -2.90 -6.72
C ARG A 153 0.00 -3.97 -5.68
N LYS A 154 -0.91 -4.89 -6.01
CA LYS A 154 -1.21 -6.04 -5.17
C LYS A 154 0.05 -6.88 -4.96
N ARG A 155 0.38 -7.15 -3.69
CA ARG A 155 1.46 -8.06 -3.26
C ARG A 155 0.90 -9.49 -3.09
N GLU A 156 1.52 -10.31 -2.26
CA GLU A 156 1.02 -11.65 -1.92
C GLU A 156 -0.43 -11.64 -1.37
N HIS A 157 -1.09 -12.81 -1.42
CA HIS A 157 -2.50 -12.92 -1.11
C HIS A 157 -2.83 -12.34 0.28
N SER A 158 -3.83 -11.46 0.31
CA SER A 158 -4.34 -10.84 1.53
C SER A 158 -3.37 -9.92 2.27
N ARG A 159 -2.18 -9.60 1.72
CA ARG A 159 -1.29 -8.59 2.31
C ARG A 159 -1.76 -7.17 1.98
N LYS A 160 -1.96 -6.37 3.04
CA LYS A 160 -2.32 -4.96 2.97
C LYS A 160 -1.11 -4.08 2.60
N PRO A 161 -1.31 -2.87 2.04
CA PRO A 161 -0.22 -1.97 1.69
C PRO A 161 0.52 -1.45 2.94
N ASP A 162 1.85 -1.47 2.93
CA ASP A 162 2.64 -0.91 4.04
C ASP A 162 2.46 0.63 4.13
N GLU A 163 2.06 1.26 3.03
CA GLU A 163 1.74 2.68 2.93
C GLU A 163 0.62 3.11 3.87
N GLN A 164 -0.21 2.17 4.35
CA GLN A 164 -1.26 2.43 5.34
C GLN A 164 -0.69 3.03 6.62
N TYR A 165 0.48 2.58 7.05
CA TYR A 165 1.00 2.95 8.36
C TYR A 165 1.54 4.37 8.36
N ASP A 166 2.25 4.77 7.30
CA ASP A 166 2.77 6.14 7.17
C ASP A 166 1.61 7.15 7.07
N LEU A 167 0.53 6.75 6.38
CA LEU A 167 -0.72 7.51 6.37
C LEU A 167 -1.29 7.63 7.79
N ILE A 168 -1.38 6.53 8.54
CA ILE A 168 -1.97 6.53 9.88
C ILE A 168 -1.10 7.34 10.86
N GLU A 169 0.20 7.08 10.93
CA GLU A 169 1.16 7.74 11.83
C GLU A 169 1.27 9.25 11.57
N SER A 170 1.08 9.69 10.31
CA SER A 170 1.05 11.12 9.99
C SER A 170 -0.29 11.79 10.30
N CYS A 171 -1.40 11.03 10.28
CA CYS A 171 -2.75 11.55 10.41
C CYS A 171 -3.34 11.41 11.82
N SER A 172 -2.79 10.53 12.65
CA SER A 172 -3.37 10.15 13.95
C SER A 172 -2.29 10.00 15.02
N PRO A 173 -2.59 10.35 16.29
CA PRO A 173 -1.62 10.21 17.37
C PRO A 173 -1.51 8.77 17.88
N GLY A 174 -0.31 8.37 18.30
CA GLY A 174 -0.12 7.15 19.10
C GLY A 174 -0.46 7.39 20.57
N PRO A 175 -0.41 6.37 21.45
CA PRO A 175 0.11 5.03 21.18
C PRO A 175 -0.77 4.23 20.21
N TYR A 176 -0.12 3.35 19.43
CA TYR A 176 -0.73 2.60 18.34
C TYR A 176 -0.91 1.11 18.68
N LEU A 177 -2.06 0.56 18.34
CA LEU A 177 -2.38 -0.87 18.41
C LEU A 177 -2.69 -1.40 17.01
N GLU A 178 -2.04 -2.50 16.61
CA GLU A 178 -2.40 -3.28 15.43
C GLU A 178 -3.03 -4.61 15.87
N MET A 179 -4.30 -4.81 15.53
CA MET A 179 -5.05 -6.03 15.77
C MET A 179 -5.05 -6.92 14.54
N PHE A 180 -4.91 -8.23 14.76
CA PHE A 180 -4.69 -9.26 13.74
C PHE A 180 -3.40 -9.04 12.95
N ALA A 181 -2.40 -8.48 13.62
CA ALA A 181 -1.08 -8.24 13.04
C ALA A 181 -0.42 -9.56 12.62
N ARG A 182 0.19 -9.56 11.43
CA ARG A 182 1.00 -10.68 10.94
C ARG A 182 2.50 -10.48 11.20
N TYR A 183 2.91 -9.24 11.42
CA TYR A 183 4.29 -8.85 11.64
C TYR A 183 4.33 -7.77 12.71
N ALA A 184 5.35 -7.80 13.56
CA ALA A 184 5.61 -6.69 14.46
C ALA A 184 6.07 -5.46 13.66
N ARG A 185 5.56 -4.28 14.03
CA ARG A 185 6.02 -2.98 13.50
C ARG A 185 6.61 -2.15 14.65
N PRO A 186 7.83 -1.61 14.50
CA PRO A 186 8.40 -0.71 15.50
C PRO A 186 7.45 0.44 15.84
N GLY A 187 7.26 0.70 17.13
CA GLY A 187 6.34 1.74 17.61
C GLY A 187 4.86 1.33 17.70
N TRP A 188 4.50 0.11 17.28
CA TRP A 188 3.16 -0.45 17.38
C TRP A 188 3.10 -1.59 18.38
N SER A 189 2.04 -1.62 19.18
CA SER A 189 1.67 -2.83 19.91
C SER A 189 0.96 -3.78 18.97
N ALA A 190 1.52 -4.97 18.73
CA ALA A 190 0.93 -5.96 17.85
C ALA A 190 0.12 -6.99 18.65
N TRP A 191 -1.05 -7.35 18.13
CA TRP A 191 -1.89 -8.41 18.68
C TRP A 191 -2.40 -9.31 17.54
N GLY A 192 -2.17 -10.60 17.64
CA GLY A 192 -2.57 -11.58 16.62
C GLY A 192 -1.90 -12.93 16.83
N ASN A 193 -2.47 -14.00 16.26
CA ASN A 193 -1.96 -15.36 16.43
C ASN A 193 -0.58 -15.59 15.80
N GLU A 194 -0.11 -14.68 14.93
CA GLU A 194 1.21 -14.71 14.30
C GLU A 194 2.10 -13.54 14.77
N ALA A 195 1.70 -12.80 15.81
CA ALA A 195 2.36 -11.55 16.22
C ALA A 195 3.63 -11.74 17.08
N ALA A 196 4.02 -12.98 17.41
CA ALA A 196 5.27 -13.24 18.15
C ALA A 196 6.49 -13.12 17.21
N GLU A 197 7.55 -12.43 17.67
CA GLU A 197 8.80 -12.19 16.91
C GLU A 197 9.44 -13.45 16.31
N GLU A 198 9.15 -14.64 16.84
CA GLU A 198 9.73 -15.92 16.42
C GLU A 198 8.88 -16.73 15.42
N THR A 199 7.72 -16.24 15.00
CA THR A 199 6.83 -17.02 14.11
C THR A 199 7.07 -16.65 12.65
N ALA A 200 7.62 -17.59 11.87
CA ALA A 200 7.64 -17.45 10.42
C ALA A 200 6.19 -17.41 9.89
N PRO A 201 5.76 -16.34 9.20
CA PRO A 201 4.40 -16.23 8.71
C PRO A 201 4.11 -17.34 7.71
N LYS A 202 2.90 -17.91 7.77
CA LYS A 202 2.45 -18.83 6.72
C LYS A 202 2.20 -18.02 5.42
N GLY A 203 2.59 -18.59 4.28
CA GLY A 203 2.42 -17.97 2.96
C GLY A 203 3.57 -18.34 2.01
N GLN A 204 3.33 -19.25 1.06
CA GLN A 204 4.32 -19.56 0.03
C GLN A 204 4.54 -18.37 -0.91
N THR A 205 5.78 -17.90 -1.00
CA THR A 205 6.21 -16.89 -1.97
C THR A 205 6.18 -17.46 -3.39
N HIS A 206 5.15 -17.14 -4.16
CA HIS A 206 5.13 -17.46 -5.59
C HIS A 206 5.77 -16.31 -6.39
N LYS A 207 6.67 -16.63 -7.34
CA LYS A 207 7.41 -15.68 -8.20
C LYS A 207 6.53 -14.61 -8.91
N GLY A 208 5.22 -14.82 -9.03
CA GLY A 208 4.28 -13.87 -9.64
C GLY A 208 3.71 -12.78 -8.71
N TYR A 209 4.05 -12.77 -7.42
CA TYR A 209 3.43 -11.93 -6.38
C TYR A 209 4.42 -11.00 -5.66
N ALA A 210 5.58 -10.72 -6.25
CA ALA A 210 6.66 -9.96 -5.62
C ALA A 210 6.33 -8.49 -5.26
N GLY A 211 5.11 -7.98 -5.56
CA GLY A 211 4.72 -6.61 -5.18
C GLY A 211 5.74 -5.57 -5.66
N GLY A 212 5.87 -5.37 -6.97
CA GLY A 212 6.81 -4.38 -7.51
C GLY A 212 6.25 -2.95 -7.45
N ALA A 213 7.13 -1.96 -7.65
CA ALA A 213 6.74 -0.57 -7.87
C ALA A 213 5.69 -0.46 -9.00
N ILE A 214 4.78 0.51 -8.90
CA ILE A 214 4.01 0.94 -10.08
C ILE A 214 5.07 1.43 -11.06
N GLU A 215 5.16 0.80 -12.24
CA GLU A 215 6.19 1.10 -13.25
C GLU A 215 5.92 2.44 -13.96
N ALA A 216 4.83 3.11 -13.58
CA ALA A 216 4.58 4.50 -13.87
C ALA A 216 4.85 5.34 -12.61
N PHE A 217 5.71 6.34 -12.74
CA PHE A 217 5.88 7.37 -11.74
C PHE A 217 4.50 7.98 -11.38
N PRO A 218 4.19 8.21 -10.09
CA PRO A 218 2.90 8.79 -9.71
C PRO A 218 2.73 10.13 -10.41
N THR A 219 1.61 10.34 -11.09
CA THR A 219 1.29 11.64 -11.70
C THR A 219 1.17 12.68 -10.58
N LEU A 220 1.99 13.72 -10.62
CA LEU A 220 1.97 14.81 -9.64
C LEU A 220 1.51 16.08 -10.31
N GLU A 221 0.70 16.86 -9.60
CA GLU A 221 0.46 18.24 -10.02
C GLU A 221 1.78 19.04 -9.96
N PRO A 222 1.97 20.09 -10.80
CA PRO A 222 3.22 20.83 -10.88
C PRO A 222 3.78 21.30 -9.53
N ASN A 223 2.90 21.65 -8.59
CA ASN A 223 3.24 22.17 -7.26
C ASN A 223 2.94 21.19 -6.10
N GLU A 224 2.61 19.94 -6.40
CA GLU A 224 2.31 18.95 -5.38
C GLU A 224 3.56 18.64 -4.53
N ARG A 225 3.39 18.65 -3.21
CA ARG A 225 4.44 18.32 -2.26
C ARG A 225 4.48 16.82 -2.05
N LEU A 226 5.65 16.23 -2.25
CA LEU A 226 5.91 14.85 -1.93
C LEU A 226 6.08 14.68 -0.42
N SER A 227 5.53 13.60 0.14
CA SER A 227 5.89 13.18 1.48
C SER A 227 7.39 12.81 1.54
N PRO A 228 8.06 12.90 2.71
CA PRO A 228 9.47 12.53 2.83
C PRO A 228 9.75 11.11 2.33
N TRP A 229 8.89 10.15 2.67
CA TRP A 229 9.00 8.78 2.21
C TRP A 229 8.85 8.65 0.69
N LEU A 230 7.82 9.26 0.09
CA LEU A 230 7.61 9.16 -1.35
C LEU A 230 8.76 9.82 -2.11
N SER A 231 9.27 10.93 -1.60
CA SER A 231 10.47 11.57 -2.13
C SER A 231 11.69 10.64 -2.05
N GLU A 232 11.88 9.90 -0.96
CA GLU A 232 12.97 8.93 -0.81
C GLU A 232 12.84 7.75 -1.78
N GLN A 233 11.63 7.20 -1.95
CA GLN A 233 11.40 6.08 -2.87
C GLN A 233 11.59 6.52 -4.33
N LEU A 234 11.04 7.66 -4.73
CA LEU A 234 11.23 8.20 -6.07
C LEU A 234 12.69 8.55 -6.34
N ALA A 235 13.41 9.05 -5.33
CA ALA A 235 14.83 9.31 -5.44
C ALA A 235 15.64 8.03 -5.72
N LYS A 236 15.32 6.92 -5.04
CA LYS A 236 15.97 5.61 -5.29
C LYS A 236 15.69 5.08 -6.69
N VAL A 237 14.43 5.13 -7.13
CA VAL A 237 14.03 4.66 -8.47
C VAL A 237 14.68 5.50 -9.57
N LEU A 238 14.60 6.83 -9.47
CA LEU A 238 15.22 7.72 -10.46
C LEU A 238 16.74 7.58 -10.46
N ALA A 239 17.35 7.35 -9.30
CA ALA A 239 18.78 7.11 -9.21
C ALA A 239 19.17 5.85 -9.97
N ASP A 240 18.46 4.73 -9.75
CA ASP A 240 18.69 3.45 -10.42
C ASP A 240 18.51 3.55 -11.95
N GLU A 241 17.43 4.19 -12.41
CA GLU A 241 17.19 4.44 -13.83
C GLU A 241 18.29 5.29 -14.48
N TYR A 242 18.80 6.28 -13.74
CA TYR A 242 19.84 7.18 -14.23
C TYR A 242 21.22 6.53 -14.28
N THR A 243 21.58 5.72 -13.27
CA THR A 243 22.92 5.14 -13.13
C THR A 243 23.04 3.79 -13.81
N ASN A 244 22.08 2.89 -13.59
CA ASN A 244 22.15 1.50 -14.04
C ASN A 244 21.48 1.31 -15.41
N ASN A 245 20.40 2.02 -15.69
CA ASN A 245 19.73 1.99 -17.01
C ASN A 245 20.17 3.12 -17.94
N GLU A 246 21.16 3.91 -17.52
CA GLU A 246 21.78 5.02 -18.26
C GLU A 246 20.81 6.11 -18.77
N ALA A 247 19.56 6.17 -18.28
CA ALA A 247 18.53 7.09 -18.76
C ALA A 247 18.93 8.56 -18.59
N SER A 248 18.74 9.38 -19.63
CA SER A 248 19.04 10.81 -19.56
C SER A 248 18.02 11.57 -18.71
N ILE A 249 18.36 12.77 -18.23
CA ILE A 249 17.40 13.61 -17.48
C ILE A 249 16.15 13.89 -18.32
N ASP A 250 16.30 14.11 -19.63
CA ASP A 250 15.19 14.39 -20.53
C ASP A 250 14.29 13.16 -20.69
N GLN A 251 14.87 11.95 -20.78
CA GLN A 251 14.12 10.70 -20.81
C GLN A 251 13.37 10.47 -19.50
N LEU A 252 13.99 10.75 -18.35
CA LEU A 252 13.32 10.67 -17.06
C LEU A 252 12.17 11.69 -16.95
N VAL A 253 12.33 12.90 -17.48
CA VAL A 253 11.25 13.90 -17.53
C VAL A 253 10.09 13.43 -18.40
N GLU A 254 10.37 12.85 -19.56
CA GLU A 254 9.36 12.31 -20.46
C GLU A 254 8.63 11.10 -19.84
N GLN A 255 9.38 10.19 -19.19
CA GLN A 255 8.83 9.01 -18.52
C GLN A 255 8.01 9.35 -17.27
N THR A 256 8.44 10.35 -16.50
CA THR A 256 7.83 10.71 -15.21
C THR A 256 6.72 11.77 -15.35
N GLY A 257 6.79 12.60 -16.39
CA GLY A 257 5.99 13.82 -16.50
C GLY A 257 6.40 14.93 -15.52
N TYR A 258 7.48 14.76 -14.74
CA TYR A 258 7.91 15.73 -13.74
C TYR A 258 8.72 16.87 -14.37
N SER A 259 8.70 18.03 -13.71
CA SER A 259 9.57 19.13 -14.11
C SER A 259 11.05 18.73 -13.98
N ILE A 260 11.89 19.27 -14.87
CA ILE A 260 13.35 19.08 -14.84
C ILE A 260 13.90 19.41 -13.43
N ALA A 261 13.39 20.45 -12.77
CA ALA A 261 13.82 20.83 -11.42
C ALA A 261 13.52 19.73 -10.39
N ARG A 262 12.33 19.12 -10.44
CA ARG A 262 11.95 18.02 -9.53
C ARG A 262 12.79 16.77 -9.77
N VAL A 263 12.97 16.36 -11.02
CA VAL A 263 13.83 15.20 -11.37
C VAL A 263 15.25 15.41 -10.86
N ARG A 264 15.85 16.59 -11.07
CA ARG A 264 17.19 16.90 -10.57
C ARG A 264 17.26 16.92 -9.04
N GLY A 265 16.23 17.43 -8.37
CA GLY A 265 16.13 17.42 -6.91
C GLY A 265 16.10 16.01 -6.35
N LEU A 266 15.30 15.12 -6.94
CA LEU A 266 15.19 13.72 -6.55
C LEU A 266 16.46 12.92 -6.83
N LEU A 267 17.11 13.13 -7.98
CA LEU A 267 18.42 12.49 -8.28
C LEU A 267 19.49 12.90 -7.27
N LYS A 268 19.53 14.18 -6.86
CA LYS A 268 20.45 14.66 -5.83
C LYS A 268 20.14 14.05 -4.46
N ALA A 269 18.85 13.94 -4.10
CA ALA A 269 18.42 13.28 -2.87
C ALA A 269 18.76 11.77 -2.87
N GLY A 270 18.77 11.14 -4.05
CA GLY A 270 19.21 9.76 -4.26
C GLY A 270 20.72 9.56 -4.26
N GLY A 271 21.51 10.61 -4.00
CA GLY A 271 22.97 10.53 -3.92
C GLY A 271 23.67 10.42 -5.27
N VAL A 272 23.00 10.74 -6.38
CA VAL A 272 23.57 10.62 -7.72
C VAL A 272 24.36 11.86 -8.11
N GLU A 273 25.59 11.66 -8.60
CA GLU A 273 26.32 12.70 -9.33
C GLU A 273 25.79 12.83 -10.76
N LEU A 274 25.29 14.01 -11.10
CA LEU A 274 24.72 14.27 -12.42
C LEU A 274 25.84 14.32 -13.48
N ARG A 275 25.74 13.50 -14.53
CA ARG A 275 26.58 13.55 -15.73
C ARG A 275 26.60 14.97 -16.29
N SER A 276 27.78 15.44 -16.71
CA SER A 276 27.96 16.75 -17.33
C SER A 276 27.05 16.91 -18.55
N GLN A 277 26.41 18.07 -18.73
CA GLN A 277 25.61 18.36 -19.92
C GLN A 277 26.48 18.29 -21.18
N GLY A 278 26.39 17.18 -21.91
CA GLY A 278 27.03 17.01 -23.20
C GLY A 278 26.10 17.50 -24.32
N ARG A 279 26.31 18.71 -24.83
CA ARG A 279 25.95 18.97 -26.23
C ARG A 279 26.97 18.18 -27.07
N PRO A 280 26.59 17.22 -27.93
CA PRO A 280 27.57 16.58 -28.79
C PRO A 280 28.21 17.67 -29.65
N LYS A 281 29.54 17.87 -29.51
CA LYS A 281 30.29 18.69 -30.45
C LYS A 281 30.11 18.03 -31.82
N LYS A 282 29.39 18.67 -32.75
CA LYS A 282 29.38 18.28 -34.16
C LYS A 282 30.84 18.17 -34.60
N ALA A 283 31.28 16.95 -34.92
CA ALA A 283 32.58 16.77 -35.57
C ALA A 283 32.58 17.63 -36.86
N PRO A 284 33.67 18.35 -37.16
CA PRO A 284 33.74 19.13 -38.38
C PRO A 284 33.56 18.18 -39.57
N ILE A 285 32.58 18.47 -40.42
CA ILE A 285 32.33 17.74 -41.66
C ILE A 285 33.60 17.83 -42.51
N LYS A 286 34.32 16.71 -42.67
CA LYS A 286 35.37 16.62 -43.68
C LYS A 286 34.69 16.79 -45.04
N LYS A 287 34.93 17.93 -45.70
CA LYS A 287 34.58 18.12 -47.10
C LYS A 287 35.26 17.01 -47.92
N VAL A 288 34.48 16.08 -48.44
CA VAL A 288 34.95 15.12 -49.44
C VAL A 288 35.10 15.90 -50.73
N ALA A 289 36.35 16.04 -51.21
CA ALA A 289 36.63 16.65 -52.50
C ALA A 289 36.06 15.75 -53.61
N ALA A 290 35.17 16.30 -54.44
CA ALA A 290 34.62 15.63 -55.59
C ALA A 290 35.74 15.39 -56.62
N LYS A 291 36.07 14.11 -56.89
CA LYS A 291 36.87 13.72 -58.05
C LYS A 291 36.04 13.98 -59.32
N LYS A 292 36.46 14.95 -60.14
CA LYS A 292 35.96 15.13 -61.51
C LYS A 292 36.27 13.86 -62.31
N VAL A 293 35.24 13.16 -62.75
CA VAL A 293 35.34 12.11 -63.76
C VAL A 293 35.52 12.79 -65.11
N SER A 294 36.69 12.59 -65.73
CA SER A 294 37.01 13.00 -67.09
C SER A 294 36.51 11.92 -68.05
N THR A 295 35.46 12.23 -68.82
CA THR A 295 35.06 11.42 -69.97
C THR A 295 35.96 11.79 -71.16
N LYS A 296 37.00 10.98 -71.41
CA LYS A 296 37.62 10.88 -72.73
C LYS A 296 36.83 9.89 -73.56
N LYS A 297 36.22 10.34 -74.66
CA LYS A 297 35.84 9.48 -75.78
C LYS A 297 36.72 9.87 -76.96
N THR A 298 37.62 8.95 -77.29
CA THR A 298 38.52 8.96 -78.44
C THR A 298 37.81 8.35 -79.64
N ALA A 299 37.97 9.00 -80.80
CA ALA A 299 38.01 8.52 -82.18
C ALA A 299 37.25 9.49 -83.07
#